data_AF-A0A971FGU4-F1
#
_entry.id   AF-A0A971FGU4-F1
#
_cell.length_a   1.000
_cell.length_b   1.000
_cell.length_c   1.000
_cell.angle_alpha   90.00
_cell.angle_beta   90.00
_cell.angle_gamma   90.00
#
_symmetry.space_group_name_H-M   'P 1'
#
loop_
_entity.id
_entity.type
_entity.pdbx_description
1 polymer ?
#
loop_
_entity_poly.entity_id
_entity_poly.type
_entity_poly.pdbx_seq_one_letter_code
_entity_poly.pdbx_strand_id
1 'polypeptide(L)'
;MVLVTIATADDARGFLPGERVLMEAHNCYPYQGRWSNRIDRALEAGFPLGIEIDLCWHAEGDGGKGRLVVAHEGPFTGEEPLFRDYFFERVRADVEKALASGNKRDWPLITLNINDIRGEDEKMHPAVWALTGEYESWLCTAVKGPESDPVAAIDVKPVLVLSGGGPREVAHFYDSVPVGGKLRIFGSGREGVPADNFRRWINYSWKEVEPEGQPRAGDWTAEDAERLDALVKEAHQQGYWIRFYSLDGNNPIAHISLGISPGYNFGSLEAVQARWKAAIGAGVDFIATDQCKEAVAFMKSLHGTGTAETE
;
A
#
# COMPACT_ATOMS: atom_id res chain seq x y z
N MET A 1 -34.73 -21.25 -27.01
CA MET A 1 -33.35 -20.89 -27.34
C MET A 1 -32.96 -19.77 -26.38
N VAL A 2 -32.37 -20.11 -25.24
CA VAL A 2 -31.94 -19.11 -24.25
C VAL A 2 -30.49 -18.77 -24.60
N LEU A 3 -30.25 -17.54 -25.06
CA LEU A 3 -28.89 -17.02 -25.17
C LEU A 3 -28.36 -16.87 -23.75
N VAL A 4 -27.43 -17.75 -23.38
CA VAL A 4 -26.53 -17.54 -22.25
C VAL A 4 -25.55 -16.48 -22.71
N THR A 5 -25.71 -15.25 -22.23
CA THR A 5 -24.68 -14.22 -22.35
C THR A 5 -23.54 -14.64 -21.45
N ILE A 6 -22.52 -15.28 -22.02
CA ILE A 6 -21.25 -15.50 -21.34
C ILE A 6 -20.62 -14.12 -21.22
N ALA A 7 -20.61 -13.55 -20.02
CA ALA A 7 -19.80 -12.38 -19.71
C ALA A 7 -18.34 -12.77 -19.95
N THR A 8 -17.69 -12.12 -20.91
CA THR A 8 -16.30 -12.34 -21.26
C THR A 8 -15.40 -11.90 -20.12
N ALA A 9 -14.49 -12.79 -19.70
CA ALA A 9 -13.41 -12.51 -18.76
C ALA A 9 -12.46 -11.45 -19.32
N ASP A 10 -12.77 -10.19 -19.03
CA ASP A 10 -11.86 -9.05 -19.12
C ASP A 10 -11.54 -8.61 -17.67
N ASP A 11 -11.19 -9.61 -16.85
CA ASP A 11 -10.78 -9.44 -15.47
C ASP A 11 -9.47 -8.67 -15.43
N ALA A 12 -9.31 -7.77 -14.46
CA ALA A 12 -8.08 -7.00 -14.26
C ALA A 12 -6.88 -7.98 -14.17
N ARG A 13 -6.14 -8.13 -15.27
CA ARG A 13 -4.91 -8.91 -15.34
C ARG A 13 -3.75 -8.02 -14.95
N GLY A 14 -2.74 -8.58 -14.29
CA GLY A 14 -1.52 -7.83 -14.05
C GLY A 14 -1.50 -7.09 -12.71
N PHE A 15 -2.07 -7.66 -11.65
CA PHE A 15 -1.97 -7.06 -10.32
C PHE A 15 -1.78 -8.07 -9.18
N LEU A 16 -1.93 -9.39 -9.43
CA LEU A 16 -1.64 -10.41 -8.42
C LEU A 16 -0.14 -10.41 -8.07
N PRO A 17 0.29 -11.12 -7.01
CA PRO A 17 1.69 -11.17 -6.61
C PRO A 17 2.66 -11.40 -7.77
N GLY A 18 3.62 -10.50 -7.94
CA GLY A 18 4.65 -10.54 -8.97
C GLY A 18 4.20 -10.10 -10.37
N GLU A 19 2.95 -9.67 -10.53
CA GLU A 19 2.43 -9.24 -11.83
C GLU A 19 2.62 -7.74 -12.10
N ARG A 20 2.82 -6.91 -11.06
CA ARG A 20 2.96 -5.45 -11.22
C ARG A 20 3.73 -4.79 -10.09
N VAL A 21 4.64 -3.90 -10.46
CA VAL A 21 5.39 -3.02 -9.56
C VAL A 21 4.69 -1.66 -9.45
N LEU A 22 4.46 -1.16 -8.23
CA LEU A 22 3.94 0.17 -7.95
C LEU A 22 4.88 0.96 -7.04
N MET A 23 4.96 2.27 -7.27
CA MET A 23 5.47 3.19 -6.26
C MET A 23 4.35 3.49 -5.25
N GLU A 24 4.71 3.48 -3.97
CA GLU A 24 3.81 3.79 -2.86
C GLU A 24 4.28 5.06 -2.16
N ALA A 25 3.38 6.03 -2.02
CA ALA A 25 3.62 7.23 -1.24
C ALA A 25 3.68 6.88 0.25
N HIS A 26 4.90 6.82 0.77
CA HIS A 26 5.18 6.58 2.18
C HIS A 26 4.80 7.79 3.03
N ASN A 27 4.39 7.53 4.27
CA ASN A 27 3.92 8.48 5.25
C ASN A 27 2.96 9.50 4.65
N CYS A 28 1.95 9.06 3.89
CA CYS A 28 1.03 9.93 3.19
C CYS A 28 -0.03 10.50 4.15
N TYR A 29 0.43 11.09 5.26
CA TYR A 29 -0.37 11.70 6.30
C TYR A 29 0.32 12.98 6.78
N PRO A 30 -0.46 13.95 7.31
CA PRO A 30 0.13 15.16 7.89
C PRO A 30 0.84 14.85 9.21
N TYR A 31 1.83 15.67 9.54
CA TYR A 31 2.48 15.65 10.85
C TYR A 31 2.27 17.01 11.51
N GLN A 32 1.67 17.03 12.70
CA GLN A 32 1.51 18.23 13.53
C GLN A 32 0.94 19.44 12.74
N GLY A 33 -0.12 19.20 11.95
CA GLY A 33 -0.77 20.21 11.11
C GLY A 33 0.00 20.62 9.85
N ARG A 34 1.14 20.00 9.55
CA ARG A 34 1.95 20.25 8.35
C ARG A 34 1.77 19.17 7.31
N TRP A 35 2.09 19.50 6.06
CA TRP A 35 2.13 18.57 4.92
C TRP A 35 0.80 17.86 4.62
N SER A 36 -0.33 18.53 4.87
CA SER A 36 -1.67 18.01 4.51
C SER A 36 -1.86 17.76 3.01
N ASN A 37 -1.00 18.34 2.17
CA ASN A 37 -0.96 18.14 0.72
C ASN A 37 -0.21 16.89 0.24
N ARG A 38 0.29 16.02 1.14
CA ARG A 38 1.00 14.78 0.75
C ARG A 38 0.15 13.88 -0.15
N ILE A 39 -1.13 13.73 0.15
CA ILE A 39 -2.04 12.97 -0.70
C ILE A 39 -2.23 13.60 -2.08
N ASP A 40 -2.34 14.93 -2.16
CA ASP A 40 -2.45 15.61 -3.46
C ASP A 40 -1.18 15.39 -4.30
N ARG A 41 0.00 15.48 -3.67
CA ARG A 41 1.28 15.19 -4.32
C ARG A 41 1.39 13.73 -4.78
N ALA A 42 0.85 12.79 -4.02
CA ALA A 42 0.80 11.38 -4.41
C ALA A 42 -0.11 11.17 -5.63
N LEU A 43 -1.33 11.74 -5.59
CA LEU A 43 -2.29 11.66 -6.69
C LEU A 43 -1.76 12.32 -7.98
N GLU A 44 -1.01 13.41 -7.88
CA GLU A 44 -0.33 14.05 -9.01
C GLU A 44 0.73 13.16 -9.70
N ALA A 45 1.28 12.14 -9.01
CA ALA A 45 2.22 11.20 -9.63
C ALA A 45 1.54 10.31 -10.69
N GLY A 46 0.22 10.13 -10.57
CA GLY A 46 -0.64 9.39 -11.48
C GLY A 46 -0.85 7.92 -11.09
N PHE A 47 -1.88 7.31 -11.67
CA PHE A 47 -2.30 5.94 -11.38
C PHE A 47 -1.68 4.90 -12.35
N PRO A 48 -1.58 3.62 -11.95
CA PRO A 48 -1.85 3.09 -10.60
C PRO A 48 -0.76 3.49 -9.59
N LEU A 49 -1.14 3.65 -8.32
CA LEU A 49 -0.20 4.03 -7.25
C LEU A 49 -0.58 3.45 -5.88
N GLY A 50 0.39 3.34 -4.98
CA GLY A 50 0.16 3.01 -3.58
C GLY A 50 0.12 4.27 -2.69
N ILE A 51 -0.72 4.27 -1.65
CA ILE A 51 -0.79 5.31 -0.63
C ILE A 51 -0.70 4.62 0.73
N GLU A 52 0.31 4.96 1.52
CA GLU A 52 0.41 4.48 2.88
C GLU A 52 -0.01 5.55 3.89
N ILE A 53 -0.87 5.15 4.84
CA ILE A 53 -1.34 6.00 5.93
C ILE A 53 -1.25 5.28 7.27
N ASP A 54 -1.12 6.07 8.34
CA ASP A 54 -1.37 5.63 9.71
C ASP A 54 -2.69 6.22 10.23
N LEU A 55 -3.38 5.43 11.06
CA LEU A 55 -4.62 5.81 11.71
C LEU A 55 -4.44 5.87 13.22
N CYS A 56 -5.00 6.91 13.83
CA CYS A 56 -5.12 7.06 15.27
C CYS A 56 -6.58 7.26 15.68
N TRP A 57 -6.86 7.04 16.98
CA TRP A 57 -8.14 7.40 17.59
C TRP A 57 -8.02 8.71 18.33
N HIS A 58 -8.85 9.68 17.97
CA HIS A 58 -8.95 10.92 18.71
C HIS A 58 -10.32 11.04 19.37
N ALA A 59 -10.34 11.00 20.70
CA ALA A 59 -11.54 11.23 21.52
C ALA A 59 -11.65 12.71 21.92
N GLU A 60 -12.87 13.23 21.90
CA GLU A 60 -13.18 14.56 22.45
C GLU A 60 -13.13 14.52 24.00
N GLY A 61 -11.93 14.65 24.58
CA GLY A 61 -11.71 14.56 26.03
C GLY A 61 -11.98 13.16 26.62
N ASP A 62 -12.07 13.08 27.95
CA ASP A 62 -12.31 11.82 28.66
C ASP A 62 -13.73 11.30 28.42
N GLY A 63 -13.87 10.31 27.52
CA GLY A 63 -15.14 9.63 27.25
C GLY A 63 -16.03 10.28 26.18
N GLY A 64 -15.54 11.29 25.45
CA GLY A 64 -16.26 11.90 24.33
C GLY A 64 -16.40 10.99 23.11
N LYS A 65 -17.11 11.48 22.08
CA LYS A 65 -17.18 10.78 20.79
C LYS A 65 -15.78 10.75 20.19
N GLY A 66 -15.31 9.56 19.86
CA GLY A 66 -14.04 9.39 19.18
C GLY A 66 -14.19 9.31 17.67
N ARG A 67 -13.10 9.62 16.97
CA ARG A 67 -13.04 9.64 15.51
C ARG A 67 -11.71 9.07 15.02
N LEU A 68 -11.76 8.43 13.86
CA LEU A 68 -10.57 7.97 13.14
C LEU A 68 -9.91 9.17 12.47
N VAL A 69 -8.69 9.46 12.89
CA VAL A 69 -7.87 10.52 12.32
C VAL A 69 -6.65 9.93 11.62
N VAL A 70 -6.19 10.62 10.58
CA VAL A 70 -4.99 10.27 9.84
C VAL A 70 -3.80 10.96 10.50
N ALA A 71 -2.99 10.20 11.23
CA ALA A 71 -1.85 10.67 12.01
C ALA A 71 -0.97 9.49 12.45
N HIS A 72 0.33 9.76 12.65
CA HIS A 72 1.28 8.78 13.19
C HIS A 72 1.26 8.70 14.72
N GLU A 73 1.12 9.81 15.45
CA GLU A 73 1.03 9.77 16.91
C GLU A 73 0.47 11.08 17.47
N GLY A 74 0.13 11.06 18.75
CA GLY A 74 -0.27 12.25 19.49
C GLY A 74 0.92 13.10 19.96
N PRO A 75 0.66 14.21 20.68
CA PRO A 75 -0.66 14.69 21.08
C PRO A 75 -1.47 15.23 19.89
N PHE A 76 -2.78 15.03 19.94
CA PHE A 76 -3.70 15.51 18.91
C PHE A 76 -4.22 16.92 19.23
N THR A 77 -4.34 17.77 18.22
CA THR A 77 -4.87 19.14 18.36
C THR A 77 -6.36 19.22 18.04
N GLY A 78 -6.91 18.18 17.40
CA GLY A 78 -8.26 18.17 16.88
C GLY A 78 -8.36 18.69 15.44
N GLU A 79 -7.25 19.08 14.82
CA GLU A 79 -7.17 19.50 13.42
C GLU A 79 -6.74 18.36 12.48
N GLU A 80 -6.46 17.18 13.03
CA GLU A 80 -6.08 16.01 12.24
C GLU A 80 -7.21 15.62 11.27
N PRO A 81 -6.89 15.36 9.99
CA PRO A 81 -7.90 14.98 9.02
C PRO A 81 -8.62 13.68 9.42
N LEU A 82 -9.93 13.64 9.19
CA LEU A 82 -10.69 12.39 9.33
C LEU A 82 -10.29 11.42 8.24
N PHE A 83 -10.22 10.13 8.55
CA PHE A 83 -9.88 9.09 7.57
C PHE A 83 -10.80 9.12 6.33
N ARG A 84 -12.10 9.33 6.55
CA ARG A 84 -13.09 9.49 5.47
C ARG A 84 -12.70 10.61 4.50
N ASP A 85 -12.49 11.81 5.03
CA ASP A 85 -12.30 13.01 4.21
C ASP A 85 -10.93 13.02 3.56
N TYR A 86 -9.91 12.53 4.29
CA TYR A 86 -8.55 12.50 3.83
C TYR A 86 -8.36 11.53 2.66
N PHE A 87 -8.91 10.31 2.76
CA PHE A 87 -8.76 9.31 1.70
C PHE A 87 -9.99 9.23 0.80
N PHE A 88 -11.11 8.72 1.31
CA PHE A 88 -12.26 8.32 0.48
C PHE A 88 -12.88 9.50 -0.29
N GLU A 89 -13.16 10.61 0.39
CA GLU A 89 -13.70 11.78 -0.30
C GLU A 89 -12.70 12.43 -1.24
N ARG A 90 -11.40 12.36 -0.90
CA ARG A 90 -10.33 12.92 -1.73
C ARG A 90 -10.19 12.19 -3.07
N VAL A 91 -10.29 10.87 -3.07
CA VAL A 91 -10.12 10.04 -4.29
C VAL A 91 -11.44 9.77 -5.02
N ARG A 92 -12.57 10.26 -4.50
CA ARG A 92 -13.92 9.98 -5.02
C ARG A 92 -14.04 10.19 -6.52
N ALA A 93 -13.60 11.35 -7.02
CA ALA A 93 -13.76 11.70 -8.43
C ALA A 93 -13.02 10.70 -9.35
N ASP A 94 -11.82 10.27 -8.96
CA ASP A 94 -11.03 9.30 -9.72
C ASP A 94 -11.65 7.90 -9.67
N VAL A 95 -12.08 7.45 -8.48
CA VAL A 95 -12.69 6.14 -8.28
C VAL A 95 -14.04 6.04 -9.00
N GLU A 96 -14.92 7.03 -8.86
CA GLU A 96 -16.23 7.03 -9.51
C GLU A 96 -16.10 7.11 -11.03
N LYS A 97 -15.14 7.89 -11.54
CA LYS A 97 -14.80 7.90 -12.98
C LYS A 97 -14.33 6.52 -13.45
N ALA A 98 -13.49 5.85 -12.68
CA ALA A 98 -13.00 4.51 -13.00
C ALA A 98 -14.15 3.50 -13.06
N LEU A 99 -15.01 3.48 -12.03
CA LEU A 99 -16.20 2.62 -11.97
C LEU A 99 -17.14 2.88 -13.15
N ALA A 100 -17.40 4.15 -13.47
CA ALA A 100 -18.28 4.53 -14.58
C ALA A 100 -17.71 4.13 -15.94
N SER A 101 -16.38 4.19 -16.12
CA SER A 101 -15.73 3.79 -17.37
C SER A 101 -15.80 2.28 -17.63
N GLY A 102 -15.86 1.46 -16.56
CA GLY A 102 -15.76 0.01 -16.64
C GLY A 102 -14.40 -0.51 -17.14
N ASN A 103 -13.44 0.37 -17.45
CA ASN A 103 -12.11 -0.04 -17.91
C ASN A 103 -11.28 -0.51 -16.72
N LYS A 104 -11.12 -1.83 -16.62
CA LYS A 104 -10.41 -2.50 -15.52
C LYS A 104 -8.92 -2.68 -15.76
N ARG A 105 -8.36 -2.23 -16.90
CA ARG A 105 -6.97 -2.49 -17.30
C ARG A 105 -5.96 -2.16 -16.21
N ASP A 106 -6.16 -1.03 -15.54
CA ASP A 106 -5.20 -0.52 -14.54
C ASP A 106 -5.68 -0.76 -13.10
N TRP A 107 -6.78 -1.50 -12.91
CA TRP A 107 -7.30 -1.79 -11.56
C TRP A 107 -6.40 -2.81 -10.82
N PRO A 108 -6.23 -2.69 -9.50
CA PRO A 108 -6.63 -1.56 -8.65
C PRO A 108 -5.86 -0.28 -9.02
N LEU A 109 -6.57 0.86 -9.08
CA LEU A 109 -5.97 2.17 -9.32
C LEU A 109 -5.16 2.65 -8.12
N ILE A 110 -5.66 2.36 -6.92
CA ILE A 110 -5.05 2.77 -5.67
C ILE A 110 -4.92 1.55 -4.77
N THR A 111 -3.70 1.31 -4.27
CA THR A 111 -3.50 0.42 -3.11
C THR A 111 -3.39 1.30 -1.87
N LEU A 112 -4.42 1.29 -1.03
CA LEU A 112 -4.38 1.93 0.28
C LEU A 112 -3.76 0.97 1.29
N ASN A 113 -2.60 1.34 1.81
CA ASN A 113 -1.92 0.62 2.88
C ASN A 113 -2.14 1.34 4.20
N ILE A 114 -3.00 0.80 5.07
CA ILE A 114 -3.13 1.27 6.44
C ILE A 114 -2.02 0.59 7.24
N ASN A 115 -0.83 1.19 7.24
CA ASN A 115 0.38 0.56 7.75
C ASN A 115 0.24 0.27 9.25
N ASP A 116 -0.16 1.27 10.04
CA ASP A 116 -0.49 1.08 11.45
C ASP A 116 -1.86 1.66 11.82
N ILE A 117 -2.66 0.84 12.54
CA ILE A 117 -3.82 1.31 13.32
C ILE A 117 -3.31 1.50 14.75
N ARG A 118 -2.82 2.72 15.03
CA ARG A 118 -2.08 3.04 16.24
C ARG A 118 -3.01 3.41 17.40
N GLY A 119 -2.92 2.62 18.45
CA GLY A 119 -3.62 2.86 19.70
C GLY A 119 -4.33 1.64 20.22
N GLU A 120 -4.82 1.76 21.44
CA GLU A 120 -5.41 0.64 22.18
C GLU A 120 -6.95 0.74 22.28
N ASP A 121 -7.56 1.82 21.80
CA ASP A 121 -9.02 2.03 21.91
C ASP A 121 -9.77 0.95 21.14
N GLU A 122 -10.66 0.24 21.83
CA GLU A 122 -11.44 -0.89 21.30
C GLU A 122 -12.34 -0.51 20.12
N LYS A 123 -12.64 0.78 19.93
CA LYS A 123 -13.51 1.29 18.87
C LYS A 123 -12.77 1.48 17.54
N MET A 124 -11.44 1.44 17.53
CA MET A 124 -10.64 1.71 16.34
C MET A 124 -10.93 0.76 15.18
N HIS A 125 -10.66 -0.54 15.35
CA HIS A 125 -10.89 -1.53 14.30
C HIS A 125 -12.37 -1.63 13.90
N PRO A 126 -13.36 -1.62 14.82
CA PRO A 126 -14.77 -1.53 14.45
C PRO A 126 -15.11 -0.30 13.60
N ALA A 127 -14.53 0.87 13.89
CA ALA A 127 -14.75 2.08 13.11
C ALA A 127 -14.11 1.98 11.71
N VAL A 128 -12.90 1.41 11.60
CA VAL A 128 -12.23 1.19 10.30
C VAL A 128 -13.05 0.22 9.46
N TRP A 129 -13.53 -0.86 10.08
CA TRP A 129 -14.44 -1.79 9.44
C TRP A 129 -15.69 -1.05 8.98
N ALA A 130 -16.44 -0.39 9.87
CA ALA A 130 -17.68 0.31 9.52
C ALA A 130 -17.50 1.27 8.33
N LEU A 131 -16.47 2.11 8.36
CA LEU A 131 -16.18 3.08 7.29
C LEU A 131 -15.87 2.39 5.97
N THR A 132 -14.98 1.39 5.95
CA THR A 132 -14.67 0.65 4.72
C THR A 132 -15.89 -0.09 4.15
N GLY A 133 -16.89 -0.40 4.98
CA GLY A 133 -18.15 -0.99 4.54
C GLY A 133 -19.08 -0.03 3.81
N GLU A 134 -19.03 1.26 4.16
CA GLU A 134 -19.78 2.29 3.42
C GLU A 134 -19.27 2.47 1.99
N TYR A 135 -17.98 2.18 1.76
CA TYR A 135 -17.34 2.26 0.44
C TYR A 135 -17.09 0.89 -0.20
N GLU A 136 -17.74 -0.19 0.26
CA GLU A 136 -17.47 -1.57 -0.22
C GLU A 136 -17.50 -1.69 -1.75
N SER A 137 -18.38 -0.95 -2.44
CA SER A 137 -18.49 -0.99 -3.90
C SER A 137 -17.25 -0.49 -4.65
N TRP A 138 -16.34 0.21 -3.96
CA TRP A 138 -15.07 0.71 -4.48
C TRP A 138 -13.90 -0.25 -4.21
N LEU A 139 -14.08 -1.18 -3.28
CA LEU A 139 -13.00 -1.97 -2.72
C LEU A 139 -12.85 -3.33 -3.38
N CYS A 140 -11.60 -3.75 -3.58
CA CYS A 140 -11.29 -5.14 -3.91
C CYS A 140 -11.77 -6.02 -2.77
N THR A 141 -12.52 -7.08 -3.10
CA THR A 141 -13.06 -7.98 -2.09
C THR A 141 -12.81 -9.43 -2.41
N ALA A 142 -12.77 -10.28 -1.40
CA ALA A 142 -12.74 -11.73 -1.57
C ALA A 142 -13.84 -12.37 -0.72
N VAL A 143 -14.50 -13.40 -1.25
CA VAL A 143 -15.52 -14.14 -0.47
C VAL A 143 -14.82 -15.06 0.51
N LYS A 144 -15.10 -14.91 1.81
CA LYS A 144 -14.50 -15.75 2.86
C LYS A 144 -14.96 -17.20 2.71
N GLY A 145 -14.00 -18.10 2.50
CA GLY A 145 -14.23 -19.54 2.51
C GLY A 145 -14.46 -20.11 3.92
N PRO A 146 -14.91 -21.37 4.03
CA PRO A 146 -15.00 -22.06 5.32
C PRO A 146 -13.62 -22.31 5.94
N GLU A 147 -12.60 -22.46 5.09
CA GLU A 147 -11.20 -22.60 5.45
C GLU A 147 -10.42 -21.37 4.99
N SER A 148 -9.22 -21.17 5.55
CA SER A 148 -8.32 -20.08 5.14
C SER A 148 -7.59 -20.37 3.81
N ASP A 149 -7.62 -21.62 3.36
CA ASP A 149 -7.04 -22.15 2.11
C ASP A 149 -8.07 -23.11 1.42
N PRO A 150 -8.24 -23.12 0.09
CA PRO A 150 -7.54 -22.34 -0.93
C PRO A 150 -7.78 -20.85 -0.78
N VAL A 151 -6.80 -20.06 -1.22
CA VAL A 151 -6.94 -18.63 -1.19
C VAL A 151 -8.03 -18.15 -2.15
N ALA A 152 -9.00 -17.41 -1.61
CA ALA A 152 -10.15 -16.92 -2.34
C ALA A 152 -9.75 -15.88 -3.38
N ALA A 153 -10.33 -16.00 -4.57
CA ALA A 153 -10.17 -15.04 -5.65
C ALA A 153 -10.71 -13.66 -5.27
N ILE A 154 -10.07 -12.62 -5.80
CA ILE A 154 -10.42 -11.23 -5.54
C ILE A 154 -11.33 -10.71 -6.66
N ASP A 155 -12.51 -10.19 -6.30
CA ASP A 155 -13.28 -9.28 -7.14
C ASP A 155 -12.58 -7.93 -7.15
N VAL A 156 -11.91 -7.64 -8.27
CA VAL A 156 -11.05 -6.47 -8.41
C VAL A 156 -11.90 -5.22 -8.64
N LYS A 157 -11.60 -4.18 -7.85
CA LYS A 157 -12.21 -2.84 -7.92
C LYS A 157 -11.11 -1.78 -7.90
N PRO A 158 -11.44 -0.48 -8.03
CA PRO A 158 -10.43 0.58 -8.09
C PRO A 158 -9.53 0.69 -6.85
N VAL A 159 -9.96 0.27 -5.66
CA VAL A 159 -9.19 0.42 -4.42
C VAL A 159 -8.89 -0.94 -3.80
N LEU A 160 -7.62 -1.27 -3.55
CA LEU A 160 -7.21 -2.40 -2.70
C LEU A 160 -6.86 -1.85 -1.31
N VAL A 161 -7.37 -2.45 -0.23
CA VAL A 161 -7.05 -2.02 1.14
C VAL A 161 -6.22 -3.09 1.84
N LEU A 162 -5.03 -2.69 2.29
CA LEU A 162 -4.10 -3.48 3.07
C LEU A 162 -4.04 -2.95 4.51
N SER A 163 -3.83 -3.82 5.48
CA SER A 163 -3.44 -3.44 6.83
C SER A 163 -2.42 -4.41 7.43
N GLY A 164 -1.98 -4.14 8.66
CA GLY A 164 -1.30 -5.14 9.48
C GLY A 164 -2.12 -6.44 9.65
N GLY A 165 -1.44 -7.53 9.98
CA GLY A 165 -2.04 -8.86 10.22
C GLY A 165 -2.07 -9.28 11.69
N GLY A 166 -2.09 -8.31 12.60
CA GLY A 166 -2.07 -8.53 14.05
C GLY A 166 -3.36 -9.15 14.59
N PRO A 167 -3.38 -9.58 15.87
CA PRO A 167 -4.55 -10.25 16.45
C PRO A 167 -5.84 -9.44 16.39
N ARG A 168 -5.76 -8.10 16.50
CA ARG A 168 -6.95 -7.22 16.43
C ARG A 168 -7.49 -7.12 15.02
N GLU A 169 -6.62 -6.98 14.03
CA GLU A 169 -6.99 -6.95 12.62
C GLU A 169 -7.60 -8.30 12.20
N VAL A 170 -7.03 -9.42 12.63
CA VAL A 170 -7.62 -10.75 12.40
C VAL A 170 -9.01 -10.84 13.03
N ALA A 171 -9.16 -10.48 14.31
CA ALA A 171 -10.43 -10.57 15.01
C ALA A 171 -11.53 -9.72 14.33
N HIS A 172 -11.21 -8.49 13.94
CA HIS A 172 -12.20 -7.55 13.43
C HIS A 172 -12.40 -7.58 11.92
N PHE A 173 -11.38 -7.90 11.13
CA PHE A 173 -11.46 -7.86 9.66
C PHE A 173 -11.56 -9.26 9.01
N TYR A 174 -11.26 -10.32 9.76
CA TYR A 174 -11.40 -11.70 9.28
C TYR A 174 -12.40 -12.51 10.11
N ASP A 175 -12.18 -12.70 11.41
CA ASP A 175 -13.00 -13.61 12.24
C ASP A 175 -14.44 -13.14 12.37
N SER A 176 -14.66 -11.83 12.49
CA SER A 176 -15.99 -11.22 12.54
C SER A 176 -16.82 -11.42 11.26
N VAL A 177 -16.16 -11.71 10.14
CA VAL A 177 -16.80 -11.93 8.84
C VAL A 177 -17.28 -13.37 8.76
N PRO A 178 -18.58 -13.64 8.54
CA PRO A 178 -19.07 -15.00 8.39
C PRO A 178 -18.56 -15.62 7.08
N VAL A 179 -18.52 -16.95 7.03
CA VAL A 179 -18.29 -17.69 5.77
C VAL A 179 -19.32 -17.25 4.73
N GLY A 180 -18.87 -16.99 3.50
CA GLY A 180 -19.68 -16.40 2.43
C GLY A 180 -19.81 -14.87 2.48
N GLY A 181 -19.35 -14.24 3.57
CA GLY A 181 -19.20 -12.79 3.66
C GLY A 181 -18.01 -12.29 2.84
N LYS A 182 -17.94 -10.98 2.60
CA LYS A 182 -16.83 -10.36 1.85
C LYS A 182 -15.77 -9.80 2.79
N LEU A 183 -14.54 -10.23 2.57
CA LEU A 183 -13.34 -9.58 3.08
C LEU A 183 -13.07 -8.35 2.21
N ARG A 184 -12.79 -7.20 2.85
CA ARG A 184 -12.51 -5.92 2.17
C ARG A 184 -11.21 -5.25 2.60
N ILE A 185 -10.51 -5.83 3.57
CA ILE A 185 -9.20 -5.42 4.05
C ILE A 185 -8.36 -6.69 4.15
N PHE A 186 -7.12 -6.65 3.67
CA PHE A 186 -6.22 -7.80 3.69
C PHE A 186 -5.00 -7.52 4.58
N GLY A 187 -4.71 -8.45 5.48
CA GLY A 187 -3.66 -8.33 6.48
C GLY A 187 -2.28 -8.70 5.96
N SER A 188 -1.25 -8.28 6.70
CA SER A 188 0.12 -8.71 6.45
C SER A 188 0.38 -10.13 6.96
N GLY A 189 1.19 -10.87 6.21
CA GLY A 189 1.69 -12.19 6.52
C GLY A 189 2.98 -12.15 7.31
N ARG A 190 3.65 -13.31 7.34
CA ARG A 190 4.97 -13.47 7.93
C ARG A 190 5.76 -14.50 7.12
N GLU A 191 7.07 -14.40 7.20
CA GLU A 191 8.01 -15.29 6.51
C GLU A 191 7.74 -16.76 6.84
N GLY A 192 7.91 -17.62 5.82
CA GLY A 192 7.76 -19.07 5.93
C GLY A 192 6.32 -19.58 6.09
N VAL A 193 5.31 -18.70 6.01
CA VAL A 193 3.88 -19.08 6.09
C VAL A 193 3.17 -18.64 4.82
N PRO A 194 2.58 -19.56 4.02
CA PRO A 194 1.85 -19.18 2.81
C PRO A 194 0.70 -18.20 3.07
N ALA A 195 0.40 -17.39 2.05
CA ALA A 195 -0.73 -16.48 2.06
C ALA A 195 -2.06 -17.22 2.27
N ASP A 196 -2.95 -16.60 3.02
CA ASP A 196 -4.26 -17.14 3.41
C ASP A 196 -5.36 -16.11 3.15
N ASN A 197 -6.64 -16.50 3.20
CA ASN A 197 -7.81 -15.64 2.95
C ASN A 197 -7.71 -14.19 3.45
N PHE A 198 -7.04 -13.97 4.58
CA PHE A 198 -6.78 -12.66 5.11
C PHE A 198 -5.36 -12.14 4.82
N ARG A 199 -4.33 -12.95 5.02
CA ARG A 199 -2.92 -12.57 4.89
C ARG A 199 -2.50 -12.61 3.44
N ARG A 200 -2.35 -11.44 2.82
CA ARG A 200 -2.14 -11.31 1.35
C ARG A 200 -0.89 -10.57 0.93
N TRP A 201 -0.18 -9.95 1.87
CA TRP A 201 1.03 -9.22 1.57
C TRP A 201 2.05 -9.37 2.68
N ILE A 202 3.32 -9.11 2.39
CA ILE A 202 4.41 -9.10 3.36
C ILE A 202 5.21 -7.82 3.23
N ASN A 203 5.70 -7.32 4.36
CA ASN A 203 6.40 -6.06 4.45
C ASN A 203 7.80 -6.27 5.03
N TYR A 204 8.81 -5.71 4.37
CA TYR A 204 10.19 -5.80 4.82
C TYR A 204 10.82 -4.41 4.95
N SER A 205 11.62 -4.26 6.00
CA SER A 205 12.61 -3.20 6.07
C SER A 205 13.68 -3.45 5.00
N TRP A 206 14.19 -2.40 4.37
CA TRP A 206 15.31 -2.55 3.42
C TRP A 206 16.57 -3.16 4.05
N LYS A 207 16.69 -3.18 5.37
CA LYS A 207 17.79 -3.86 6.08
C LYS A 207 17.88 -5.37 5.79
N GLU A 208 16.81 -6.00 5.35
CA GLU A 208 16.87 -7.40 4.92
C GLU A 208 17.69 -7.56 3.61
N VAL A 209 17.79 -6.48 2.83
CA VAL A 209 18.59 -6.42 1.59
C VAL A 209 19.96 -5.81 1.85
N GLU A 210 20.05 -4.70 2.59
CA GLU A 210 21.29 -4.01 2.95
C GLU A 210 21.37 -3.86 4.50
N PRO A 211 21.95 -4.84 5.24
CA PRO A 211 21.90 -4.93 6.71
C PRO A 211 22.47 -3.72 7.47
N GLU A 212 23.39 -3.00 6.84
CA GLU A 212 23.92 -1.74 7.36
C GLU A 212 22.85 -0.64 7.44
N GLY A 213 21.76 -0.76 6.67
CA GLY A 213 20.67 0.19 6.55
C GLY A 213 20.97 1.35 5.61
N GLN A 214 19.91 1.98 5.11
CA GLN A 214 19.94 3.02 4.08
C GLN A 214 20.96 4.14 4.35
N PRO A 215 21.11 4.70 5.57
CA PRO A 215 22.05 5.80 5.82
C PRO A 215 23.53 5.39 5.79
N ARG A 216 23.82 4.09 5.77
CA ARG A 216 25.19 3.54 5.73
C ARG A 216 25.45 2.68 4.50
N ALA A 217 24.45 2.55 3.63
CA ALA A 217 24.54 1.79 2.40
C ALA A 217 25.71 2.26 1.54
N GLY A 218 26.47 1.30 1.02
CA GLY A 218 27.58 1.55 0.09
C GLY A 218 27.14 1.57 -1.36
N ASP A 219 28.07 1.23 -2.25
CA ASP A 219 27.73 0.92 -3.64
C ASP A 219 26.83 -0.32 -3.70
N TRP A 220 25.86 -0.34 -4.62
CA TRP A 220 24.99 -1.50 -4.84
C TRP A 220 25.81 -2.69 -5.38
N THR A 221 25.72 -3.84 -4.73
CA THR A 221 26.52 -5.03 -5.03
C THR A 221 25.71 -6.18 -5.62
N ALA A 222 26.40 -7.22 -6.10
CA ALA A 222 25.75 -8.46 -6.54
C ALA A 222 25.10 -9.21 -5.38
N GLU A 223 25.68 -9.15 -4.18
CA GLU A 223 25.16 -9.78 -2.97
C GLU A 223 23.84 -9.14 -2.53
N ASP A 224 23.70 -7.82 -2.69
CA ASP A 224 22.43 -7.11 -2.43
C ASP A 224 21.34 -7.55 -3.41
N ALA A 225 21.69 -7.70 -4.70
CA ALA A 225 20.78 -8.18 -5.72
C ALA A 225 20.32 -9.62 -5.43
N GLU A 226 21.23 -10.52 -5.05
CA GLU A 226 20.89 -11.90 -4.71
C GLU A 226 19.93 -11.98 -3.50
N ARG A 227 20.15 -11.15 -2.47
CA ARG A 227 19.25 -11.07 -1.30
C ARG A 227 17.86 -10.56 -1.67
N LEU A 228 17.80 -9.48 -2.46
CA LEU A 228 16.53 -8.93 -2.95
C LEU A 228 15.75 -9.97 -3.76
N ASP A 229 16.40 -10.61 -4.74
CA ASP A 229 15.77 -11.61 -5.60
C ASP A 229 15.27 -12.81 -4.80
N ALA A 230 16.02 -13.26 -3.79
CA ALA A 230 15.60 -14.36 -2.92
C ALA A 230 14.32 -14.02 -2.15
N LEU A 231 14.27 -12.84 -1.52
CA LEU A 231 13.10 -12.39 -0.74
C LEU A 231 11.85 -12.24 -1.62
N VAL A 232 12.00 -11.61 -2.80
CA VAL A 232 10.88 -11.41 -3.72
C VAL A 232 10.36 -12.74 -4.24
N LYS A 233 11.25 -13.63 -4.69
CA LYS A 233 10.88 -14.96 -5.18
C LYS A 233 10.17 -15.78 -4.11
N GLU A 234 10.67 -15.77 -2.88
CA GLU A 234 10.04 -16.50 -1.78
C GLU A 234 8.64 -15.96 -1.48
N ALA A 235 8.48 -14.63 -1.39
CA ALA A 235 7.18 -14.02 -1.15
C ALA A 235 6.15 -14.37 -2.23
N HIS A 236 6.54 -14.30 -3.50
CA HIS A 236 5.65 -14.68 -4.62
C HIS A 236 5.33 -16.17 -4.63
N GLN A 237 6.30 -17.05 -4.29
CA GLN A 237 6.04 -18.48 -4.13
C GLN A 237 5.06 -18.79 -2.99
N GLN A 238 5.05 -17.96 -1.95
CA GLN A 238 4.09 -18.03 -0.85
C GLN A 238 2.75 -17.36 -1.17
N GLY A 239 2.61 -16.71 -2.33
CA GLY A 239 1.39 -16.04 -2.76
C GLY A 239 1.18 -14.65 -2.15
N TYR A 240 2.24 -13.99 -1.68
CA TYR A 240 2.18 -12.64 -1.13
C TYR A 240 2.57 -11.58 -2.14
N TRP A 241 1.87 -10.45 -2.12
CA TRP A 241 2.48 -9.20 -2.56
C TRP A 241 3.62 -8.82 -1.62
N ILE A 242 4.76 -8.38 -2.14
CA ILE A 242 5.90 -7.94 -1.32
C ILE A 242 6.08 -6.42 -1.37
N ARG A 243 6.32 -5.85 -0.18
CA ARG A 243 6.62 -4.43 0.01
C ARG A 243 7.97 -4.22 0.67
N PHE A 244 8.69 -3.19 0.24
CA PHE A 244 9.85 -2.65 0.96
C PHE A 244 9.64 -1.20 1.37
N TYR A 245 10.07 -0.86 2.60
CA TYR A 245 10.00 0.49 3.14
C TYR A 245 11.29 0.95 3.84
N SER A 246 11.65 2.22 3.81
CA SER A 246 11.39 3.17 2.71
C SER A 246 12.68 3.42 1.96
N LEU A 247 12.55 3.70 0.66
CA LEU A 247 13.69 3.93 -0.23
C LEU A 247 13.72 5.40 -0.62
N ASP A 248 14.45 6.21 0.18
CA ASP A 248 14.54 7.65 -0.01
C ASP A 248 15.97 8.07 -0.37
N GLY A 249 16.11 9.04 -1.26
CA GLY A 249 17.37 9.62 -1.70
C GLY A 249 17.38 11.15 -1.56
N ASN A 250 16.81 11.64 -0.47
CA ASN A 250 16.73 13.08 -0.22
C ASN A 250 18.11 13.63 0.16
N ASN A 251 18.36 14.90 -0.20
CA ASN A 251 19.51 15.61 0.38
C ASN A 251 19.44 15.54 1.92
N PRO A 252 20.54 15.27 2.64
CA PRO A 252 20.53 15.09 4.10
C PRO A 252 19.86 16.23 4.89
N ILE A 253 19.78 17.46 4.35
CA ILE A 253 19.14 18.60 5.03
C ILE A 253 17.61 18.63 4.84
N ALA A 254 17.06 17.90 3.88
CA ALA A 254 15.64 17.93 3.53
C ALA A 254 14.70 17.39 4.63
N HIS A 255 15.20 16.59 5.57
CA HIS A 255 14.40 16.02 6.65
C HIS A 255 13.67 17.08 7.49
N ILE A 256 14.30 18.24 7.71
CA ILE A 256 13.74 19.34 8.52
C ILE A 256 12.57 20.02 7.82
N SER A 257 12.68 20.26 6.50
CA SER A 257 11.66 21.00 5.74
C SER A 257 10.51 20.11 5.28
N LEU A 258 10.76 18.82 5.08
CA LEU A 258 9.79 17.88 4.52
C LEU A 258 9.16 16.94 5.55
N GLY A 259 9.70 16.87 6.78
CA GLY A 259 9.18 15.98 7.83
C GLY A 259 9.38 14.52 7.47
N ILE A 260 10.56 14.19 6.94
CA ILE A 260 10.94 12.85 6.50
C ILE A 260 11.97 12.29 7.48
N SER A 261 11.89 11.01 7.81
CA SER A 261 12.87 10.37 8.71
C SER A 261 14.24 10.26 8.03
N PRO A 262 15.35 10.67 8.67
CA PRO A 262 16.67 10.44 8.12
C PRO A 262 17.06 8.95 8.10
N GLY A 263 16.34 8.09 8.84
CA GLY A 263 16.66 6.67 8.98
C GLY A 263 16.46 5.82 7.72
N TYR A 264 15.70 6.32 6.74
CA TYR A 264 15.37 5.61 5.50
C TYR A 264 16.09 6.20 4.27
N ASN A 265 17.02 7.13 4.48
CA ASN A 265 17.59 7.95 3.43
C ASN A 265 18.99 7.47 3.02
N PHE A 266 19.18 7.19 1.73
CA PHE A 266 20.44 6.87 1.06
C PHE A 266 21.31 8.11 0.78
N GLY A 267 20.79 9.31 1.02
CA GLY A 267 21.55 10.57 0.99
C GLY A 267 21.64 11.26 -0.37
N SER A 268 21.27 10.60 -1.47
CA SER A 268 21.14 11.25 -2.79
C SER A 268 20.16 10.53 -3.71
N LEU A 269 19.68 11.25 -4.74
CA LEU A 269 18.76 10.71 -5.73
C LEU A 269 19.42 9.60 -6.55
N GLU A 270 20.70 9.77 -6.88
CA GLU A 270 21.48 8.78 -7.62
C GLU A 270 21.61 7.48 -6.82
N ALA A 271 21.88 7.58 -5.52
CA ALA A 271 22.03 6.43 -4.64
C ALA A 271 20.74 5.61 -4.52
N VAL A 272 19.59 6.29 -4.36
CA VAL A 272 18.29 5.60 -4.27
C VAL A 272 17.79 5.08 -5.61
N GLN A 273 18.10 5.76 -6.73
CA GLN A 273 17.69 5.29 -8.07
C GLN A 273 18.27 3.92 -8.41
N ALA A 274 19.47 3.60 -7.93
CA ALA A 274 20.02 2.25 -8.05
C ALA A 274 19.12 1.19 -7.36
N ARG A 275 18.61 1.50 -6.17
CA ARG A 275 17.72 0.61 -5.40
C ARG A 275 16.31 0.56 -5.97
N TRP A 276 15.75 1.68 -6.43
CA TRP A 276 14.49 1.68 -7.17
C TRP A 276 14.60 0.81 -8.42
N LYS A 277 15.67 0.94 -9.20
CA LYS A 277 15.90 0.12 -10.40
C LYS A 277 16.00 -1.36 -10.05
N ALA A 278 16.73 -1.70 -8.98
CA ALA A 278 16.85 -3.08 -8.51
C ALA A 278 15.51 -3.66 -8.07
N ALA A 279 14.75 -2.94 -7.22
CA ALA A 279 13.43 -3.36 -6.76
C ALA A 279 12.42 -3.52 -7.90
N ILE A 280 12.43 -2.61 -8.89
CA ILE A 280 11.62 -2.74 -10.11
C ILE A 280 12.03 -4.00 -10.89
N GLY A 281 13.33 -4.22 -11.08
CA GLY A 281 13.85 -5.36 -11.83
C GLY A 281 13.58 -6.72 -11.18
N ALA A 282 13.60 -6.78 -9.85
CA ALA A 282 13.28 -7.97 -9.07
C ALA A 282 11.78 -8.28 -9.03
N GLY A 283 10.92 -7.31 -9.36
CA GLY A 283 9.46 -7.48 -9.33
C GLY A 283 8.83 -7.22 -7.98
N VAL A 284 9.40 -6.33 -7.14
CA VAL A 284 8.78 -5.89 -5.88
C VAL A 284 7.42 -5.27 -6.17
N ASP A 285 6.34 -5.74 -5.53
CA ASP A 285 4.99 -5.26 -5.84
C ASP A 285 4.77 -3.80 -5.37
N PHE A 286 5.27 -3.45 -4.19
CA PHE A 286 5.12 -2.11 -3.61
C PHE A 286 6.46 -1.53 -3.12
N ILE A 287 6.88 -0.42 -3.73
CA ILE A 287 8.10 0.29 -3.36
C ILE A 287 7.72 1.59 -2.65
N ALA A 288 7.88 1.62 -1.32
CA ALA A 288 7.52 2.77 -0.52
C ALA A 288 8.63 3.85 -0.52
N THR A 289 8.24 5.10 -0.78
CA THR A 289 9.16 6.25 -0.75
C THR A 289 8.41 7.56 -0.46
N ASP A 290 9.08 8.47 0.25
CA ASP A 290 8.64 9.84 0.45
C ASP A 290 8.86 10.72 -0.82
N GLN A 291 9.53 10.19 -1.85
CA GLN A 291 9.78 10.83 -3.17
C GLN A 291 8.95 10.20 -4.29
N CYS A 292 7.68 9.90 -4.02
CA CYS A 292 6.81 9.14 -4.92
C CYS A 292 6.71 9.73 -6.34
N LYS A 293 6.63 11.06 -6.48
CA LYS A 293 6.56 11.73 -7.79
C LYS A 293 7.83 11.50 -8.62
N GLU A 294 8.99 11.66 -8.00
CA GLU A 294 10.29 11.42 -8.60
C GLU A 294 10.48 9.95 -8.96
N ALA A 295 10.08 9.04 -8.06
CA ALA A 295 10.17 7.60 -8.26
C ALA A 295 9.27 7.11 -9.40
N VAL A 296 8.03 7.61 -9.51
CA VAL A 296 7.14 7.30 -10.63
C VAL A 296 7.71 7.83 -11.95
N ALA A 297 8.28 9.04 -11.96
CA ALA A 297 8.93 9.58 -13.15
C ALA A 297 10.14 8.73 -13.57
N PHE A 298 10.94 8.25 -12.61
CA PHE A 298 12.06 7.35 -12.86
C PHE A 298 11.60 5.98 -13.39
N MET A 299 10.57 5.37 -12.79
CA MET A 299 10.01 4.11 -13.29
C MET A 299 9.53 4.26 -14.75
N LYS A 300 8.85 5.36 -15.08
CA LYS A 300 8.40 5.65 -16.46
C LYS A 300 9.58 5.81 -17.43
N SER A 301 10.68 6.42 -17.00
CA SER A 301 11.86 6.60 -17.87
C SER A 301 12.53 5.27 -18.21
N LEU A 302 12.57 4.31 -17.28
CA LEU A 302 13.08 2.96 -17.54
C LEU A 302 12.30 2.22 -18.65
N HIS A 303 10.97 2.39 -18.68
CA HIS A 303 10.13 1.80 -19.72
C HIS A 303 10.23 2.55 -21.06
N GLY A 304 10.45 3.86 -21.03
CA GLY A 304 10.61 4.69 -22.24
C GLY A 304 11.93 4.48 -22.98
N THR A 305 12.98 4.02 -22.32
CA THR A 305 14.28 3.72 -22.95
C THR A 305 14.33 2.37 -23.68
N GLY A 306 13.29 1.53 -23.57
CA GLY A 306 13.24 0.19 -24.17
C GLY A 306 12.72 0.11 -25.61
N THR A 307 12.27 1.22 -26.21
CA THR A 307 11.67 1.26 -27.55
C THR A 307 12.51 1.98 -28.61
N ALA A 308 13.78 2.29 -28.30
CA ALA A 308 14.66 3.07 -29.19
C ALA A 308 15.89 2.28 -29.67
N GLU A 309 15.79 0.97 -29.91
CA GLU A 309 16.80 0.20 -30.65
C GLU A 309 16.16 -0.94 -31.45
N THR A 310 15.32 -0.61 -32.43
CA THR A 310 15.07 -1.46 -33.60
C THR A 310 14.58 -0.57 -34.76
N GLU A 311 15.53 0.03 -35.47
CA GLU A 311 15.40 0.37 -36.91
C GLU A 311 16.68 -0.09 -37.62
#